data_AF-B9XET9-F1
#
_entry.id   AF-B9XET9-F1
#
_cell.length_a   1.000
_cell.length_b   1.000
_cell.length_c   1.000
_cell.angle_alpha   90.00
_cell.angle_beta   90.00
_cell.angle_gamma   90.00
#
_symmetry.space_group_name_H-M   'P 1'
#
loop_
_entity.id
_entity.type
_entity.pdbx_description
1 polymer ?
#
loop_
_entity_poly.entity_id
_entity_poly.type
_entity_poly.pdbx_seq_one_letter_code
_entity_poly.pdbx_strand_id
1 'polypeptide(L)'
;MCFLGGASKKMMAHAIAPDYGQQFIFPPALEDWVPKDHPARFLREFVDQLDLSLLGFVMPSATEGRPPYAPSLLLKIWLYGYFHRIRSTRKLEAACREHLSLLWLTGLIQPDHNSLWRFWRDNQRALREIFKQTVQVAVRAGCVGLALQALDGTKIEACAAGPSSWSREYMEKLLSALDEALAHTELAIVQEERAQPGYRLPAGLALASGVAGTNQRRSGATGRRRARLLSSRGA
;
A
#
# COMPACT_ATOMS: atom_id res chain seq x y z
N MET A 1 56.56 45.54 3.44
CA MET A 1 55.19 45.82 2.93
C MET A 1 54.98 44.95 1.71
N CYS A 2 53.96 44.10 1.72
CA CYS A 2 53.17 43.70 0.54
C CYS A 2 51.96 42.91 1.06
N PHE A 3 50.83 43.60 1.16
CA PHE A 3 49.52 43.02 1.39
C PHE A 3 49.18 42.11 0.20
N LEU A 4 49.08 40.80 0.43
CA LEU A 4 48.37 39.92 -0.51
C LEU A 4 46.92 39.84 -0.03
N GLY A 5 46.07 40.56 -0.75
CA GLY A 5 44.65 40.70 -0.49
C GLY A 5 43.97 39.34 -0.42
N GLY A 6 43.34 39.08 0.72
CA GLY A 6 42.36 38.02 0.85
C GLY A 6 41.18 38.33 -0.06
N ALA A 7 41.09 37.62 -1.19
CA ALA A 7 39.87 37.57 -1.96
C ALA A 7 38.80 36.88 -1.11
N SER A 8 37.97 37.69 -0.45
CA SER A 8 36.75 37.21 0.20
C SER A 8 35.85 36.63 -0.87
N LYS A 9 35.89 35.30 -1.02
CA LYS A 9 35.02 34.54 -1.91
C LYS A 9 33.61 34.73 -1.37
N LYS A 10 32.86 35.71 -1.93
CA LYS A 10 31.43 35.88 -1.64
C LYS A 10 30.75 34.54 -1.92
N MET A 11 30.38 33.81 -0.88
CA MET A 11 29.53 32.64 -0.99
C MET A 11 28.14 33.14 -1.37
N MET A 12 27.87 33.21 -2.66
CA MET A 12 26.52 33.40 -3.15
C MET A 12 25.78 32.08 -2.95
N ALA A 13 24.60 32.12 -2.35
CA ALA A 13 23.74 30.95 -2.24
C ALA A 13 23.37 30.50 -3.66
N HIS A 14 23.84 29.32 -4.06
CA HIS A 14 23.45 28.73 -5.34
C HIS A 14 22.11 28.02 -5.17
N ALA A 15 21.29 28.08 -6.22
CA ALA A 15 20.03 27.34 -6.25
C ALA A 15 20.32 25.84 -6.24
N ILE A 16 19.67 25.11 -5.33
CA ILE A 16 19.76 23.65 -5.27
C ILE A 16 18.96 23.08 -6.45
N ALA A 17 19.64 22.43 -7.38
CA ALA A 17 19.06 21.78 -8.55
C ALA A 17 19.24 20.27 -8.47
N PRO A 18 18.34 19.46 -9.06
CA PRO A 18 18.48 18.01 -9.08
C PRO A 18 19.67 17.59 -9.95
N ASP A 19 20.53 16.72 -9.43
CA ASP A 19 21.58 16.05 -10.20
C ASP A 19 21.12 14.64 -10.60
N TYR A 20 20.67 14.50 -11.84
CA TYR A 20 20.26 13.20 -12.41
C TYR A 20 21.45 12.32 -12.79
N GLY A 21 22.68 12.85 -12.79
CA GLY A 21 23.91 12.13 -13.09
C GLY A 21 24.56 11.50 -11.85
N GLN A 22 24.00 11.73 -10.66
CA GLN A 22 24.52 11.19 -9.41
C GLN A 22 24.53 9.65 -9.43
N GLN A 23 25.72 9.06 -9.28
CA GLN A 23 25.92 7.61 -9.21
C GLN A 23 26.36 7.21 -7.80
N PHE A 24 25.83 6.09 -7.32
CA PHE A 24 26.25 5.50 -6.05
C PHE A 24 27.35 4.47 -6.30
N ILE A 25 28.40 4.49 -5.46
CA ILE A 25 29.50 3.50 -5.53
C ILE A 25 28.98 2.10 -5.17
N PHE A 26 28.06 2.03 -4.20
CA PHE A 26 27.35 0.80 -3.82
C PHE A 26 25.84 1.06 -3.82
N PRO A 27 25.02 0.06 -4.19
CA PRO A 27 23.58 0.17 -4.02
C PRO A 27 23.22 0.45 -2.56
N PRO A 28 22.38 1.45 -2.26
CA PRO A 28 21.93 1.70 -0.89
C PRO A 28 21.17 0.48 -0.34
N ALA A 29 21.29 0.21 0.96
CA ALA A 29 20.49 -0.85 1.57
C ALA A 29 19.02 -0.42 1.58
N LEU A 30 18.12 -1.40 1.51
CA LEU A 30 16.68 -1.11 1.57
C LEU A 30 16.35 -0.35 2.87
N GLU A 31 16.97 -0.73 3.99
CA GLU A 31 16.81 -0.05 5.28
C GLU A 31 17.15 1.45 5.27
N ASP A 32 17.96 1.93 4.33
CA ASP A 32 18.32 3.35 4.21
C ASP A 32 17.23 4.19 3.52
N TRP A 33 16.28 3.53 2.83
CA TRP A 33 15.27 4.22 2.01
C TRP A 33 14.20 4.92 2.87
N VAL A 34 13.98 4.43 4.09
CA VAL A 34 12.92 4.90 4.99
C VAL A 34 13.52 5.36 6.32
N PRO A 35 13.29 6.63 6.73
CA PRO A 35 13.75 7.15 8.01
C PRO A 35 13.29 6.31 9.21
N LYS A 36 14.03 6.37 10.32
CA LYS A 36 13.71 5.62 11.55
C LYS A 36 12.36 6.01 12.17
N ASP A 37 11.97 7.28 12.00
CA ASP A 37 10.73 7.81 12.57
C ASP A 37 9.50 7.61 11.68
N HIS A 38 9.65 6.91 10.54
CA HIS A 38 8.56 6.74 9.60
C HIS A 38 7.54 5.68 10.08
N PRO A 39 6.22 5.92 9.99
CA PRO A 39 5.17 5.02 10.51
C PRO A 39 5.17 3.61 9.89
N ALA A 40 5.70 3.46 8.68
CA ALA A 40 5.87 2.14 8.06
C ALA A 40 6.73 1.17 8.91
N ARG A 41 7.70 1.67 9.70
CA ARG A 41 8.50 0.84 10.60
C ARG A 41 7.66 0.28 11.74
N PHE A 42 6.81 1.12 12.34
CA PHE A 42 5.83 0.67 13.32
C PHE A 42 4.90 -0.39 12.74
N LEU A 43 4.39 -0.20 11.51
CA LEU A 43 3.53 -1.20 10.85
C LEU A 43 4.23 -2.55 10.65
N ARG A 44 5.52 -2.54 10.29
CA ARG A 44 6.31 -3.77 10.16
C ARG A 44 6.39 -4.51 11.48
N GLU A 45 6.86 -3.84 12.53
CA GLU A 45 7.03 -4.43 13.86
C GLU A 45 5.70 -4.88 14.46
N PHE A 46 4.65 -4.08 14.30
CA PHE A 46 3.31 -4.41 14.75
C PHE A 46 2.83 -5.72 14.14
N VAL A 47 2.88 -5.87 12.81
CA VAL A 47 2.43 -7.10 12.14
C VAL A 47 3.33 -8.29 12.46
N ASP A 48 4.64 -8.08 12.63
CA ASP A 48 5.58 -9.16 12.96
C ASP A 48 5.35 -9.73 14.37
N GLN A 49 4.72 -8.98 15.27
CA GLN A 49 4.34 -9.45 16.61
C GLN A 49 2.97 -10.16 16.65
N LEU A 50 2.18 -10.10 15.58
CA LEU A 50 0.86 -10.71 15.55
C LEU A 50 0.92 -12.19 15.16
N ASP A 51 0.24 -13.04 15.93
CA ASP A 51 -0.04 -14.41 15.50
C ASP A 51 -1.29 -14.44 14.61
N LEU A 52 -1.06 -14.41 13.30
CA LEU A 52 -2.12 -14.39 12.30
C LEU A 52 -2.97 -15.67 12.31
N SER A 53 -2.41 -16.80 12.73
CA SER A 53 -3.15 -18.06 12.79
C SER A 53 -4.20 -18.02 13.90
N LEU A 54 -3.82 -17.49 15.07
CA LEU A 54 -4.73 -17.31 16.21
C LEU A 54 -5.79 -16.24 15.94
N LEU A 55 -5.46 -15.23 15.13
CA LEU A 55 -6.38 -14.17 14.73
C LEU A 55 -7.37 -14.60 13.64
N GLY A 56 -7.32 -15.87 13.20
CA GLY A 56 -8.26 -16.43 12.24
C GLY A 56 -7.98 -16.04 10.79
N PHE A 57 -6.73 -15.67 10.46
CA PHE A 57 -6.35 -15.49 9.06
C PHE A 57 -6.29 -16.83 8.35
N VAL A 58 -6.83 -16.85 7.13
CA VAL A 58 -6.74 -17.99 6.22
C VAL A 58 -5.30 -18.12 5.76
N MET A 59 -4.63 -19.14 6.28
CA MET A 59 -3.27 -19.47 5.88
C MET A 59 -3.30 -20.14 4.50
N PRO A 60 -2.51 -19.67 3.53
CA PRO A 60 -2.53 -20.23 2.20
C PRO A 60 -1.88 -21.62 2.23
N SER A 61 -2.61 -22.61 1.72
CA SER A 61 -2.08 -23.95 1.46
C SER A 61 -2.05 -24.15 -0.04
N ALA A 62 -0.85 -24.26 -0.61
CA ALA A 62 -0.67 -24.54 -2.03
C ALA A 62 0.19 -25.79 -2.17
N THR A 63 -0.36 -26.83 -2.80
CA THR A 63 0.36 -28.07 -3.11
C THR A 63 1.10 -27.97 -4.44
N GLU A 64 0.62 -27.12 -5.37
CA GLU A 64 1.18 -26.94 -6.71
C GLU A 64 1.05 -25.48 -7.20
N GLY A 65 1.92 -25.05 -8.11
CA GLY A 65 1.90 -23.73 -8.74
C GLY A 65 2.83 -22.70 -8.10
N ARG A 66 2.55 -21.40 -8.32
CA ARG A 66 3.34 -20.30 -7.74
C ARG A 66 3.15 -20.29 -6.22
N PRO A 67 4.23 -20.21 -5.41
CA PRO A 67 4.12 -20.09 -3.97
C PRO A 67 3.21 -18.92 -3.57
N PRO A 68 2.30 -19.11 -2.61
CA PRO A 68 1.39 -18.06 -2.17
C PRO A 68 2.17 -16.97 -1.41
N TYR A 69 1.66 -15.74 -1.48
CA TYR A 69 2.17 -14.66 -0.65
C TYR A 69 1.90 -14.92 0.84
N ALA A 70 2.83 -14.55 1.71
CA ALA A 70 2.64 -14.63 3.15
C ALA A 70 1.48 -13.71 3.59
N PRO A 71 0.56 -14.18 4.45
CA PRO A 71 -0.51 -13.35 5.01
C PRO A 71 -0.02 -12.08 5.70
N SER A 72 1.15 -12.14 6.36
CA SER A 72 1.78 -10.97 6.99
C SER A 72 2.18 -9.89 5.99
N LEU A 73 2.68 -10.28 4.81
CA LEU A 73 3.01 -9.35 3.73
C LEU A 73 1.76 -8.63 3.22
N LEU A 74 0.69 -9.39 2.95
CA LEU A 74 -0.57 -8.83 2.44
C LEU A 74 -1.25 -7.95 3.49
N LEU A 75 -1.19 -8.33 4.76
CA LEU A 75 -1.71 -7.52 5.87
C LEU A 75 -0.97 -6.19 6.00
N LYS A 76 0.38 -6.19 5.91
CA LYS A 76 1.19 -4.95 5.93
C LYS A 76 0.76 -3.98 4.82
N ILE A 77 0.51 -4.48 3.61
CA ILE A 77 0.05 -3.66 2.48
C ILE A 77 -1.33 -3.06 2.78
N TRP A 78 -2.26 -3.86 3.30
CA TRP A 78 -3.59 -3.38 3.65
C TRP A 78 -3.55 -2.32 4.76
N LEU A 79 -2.83 -2.55 5.86
CA LEU A 79 -2.69 -1.59 6.94
C LEU A 79 -2.03 -0.28 6.47
N TYR A 80 -1.01 -0.37 5.63
CA TYR A 80 -0.41 0.80 4.99
C TYR A 80 -1.44 1.54 4.12
N GLY A 81 -2.24 0.80 3.33
CA GLY A 81 -3.35 1.32 2.56
C GLY A 81 -4.33 2.13 3.39
N TYR A 82 -4.78 1.59 4.51
CA TYR A 82 -5.66 2.28 5.44
C TYR A 82 -5.03 3.55 6.02
N PHE A 83 -3.75 3.50 6.41
CA PHE A 83 -3.02 4.67 6.90
C PHE A 83 -2.92 5.79 5.85
N HIS A 84 -2.67 5.43 4.58
CA HIS A 84 -2.56 6.37 3.47
C HIS A 84 -3.89 6.63 2.74
N ARG A 85 -5.02 6.13 3.25
CA ARG A 85 -6.37 6.24 2.66
C ARG A 85 -6.48 5.69 1.22
N ILE A 86 -5.66 4.70 0.89
CA ILE A 86 -5.69 3.96 -0.37
C ILE A 86 -6.54 2.70 -0.17
N ARG A 87 -7.76 2.69 -0.73
CA ARG A 87 -8.75 1.63 -0.51
C ARG A 87 -8.90 0.70 -1.73
N SER A 88 -8.77 1.22 -2.94
CA SER A 88 -8.76 0.42 -4.17
C SER A 88 -7.56 -0.53 -4.23
N THR A 89 -7.82 -1.81 -4.54
CA THR A 89 -6.76 -2.82 -4.68
C THR A 89 -5.82 -2.53 -5.84
N ARG A 90 -6.30 -1.90 -6.92
CA ARG A 90 -5.47 -1.44 -8.04
C ARG A 90 -4.58 -0.28 -7.66
N LYS A 91 -5.09 0.67 -6.86
CA LYS A 91 -4.25 1.75 -6.32
C LYS A 91 -3.21 1.20 -5.35
N LEU A 92 -3.53 0.16 -4.59
CA LEU A 92 -2.55 -0.55 -3.76
C LEU A 92 -1.48 -1.26 -4.60
N GLU A 93 -1.86 -1.91 -5.70
CA GLU A 93 -0.90 -2.49 -6.65
C GLU A 93 0.04 -1.41 -7.22
N ALA A 94 -0.50 -0.27 -7.65
CA ALA A 94 0.30 0.86 -8.11
C ALA A 94 1.20 1.41 -7.00
N ALA A 95 0.67 1.56 -5.77
CA ALA A 95 1.44 2.00 -4.63
C ALA A 95 2.61 1.06 -4.30
N CYS A 96 2.45 -0.25 -4.49
CA CYS A 96 3.55 -1.21 -4.30
C CYS A 96 4.69 -1.00 -5.30
N ARG A 97 4.48 -0.24 -6.38
CA ARG A 97 5.48 0.08 -7.41
C ARG A 97 6.04 1.49 -7.27
N GLU A 98 5.23 2.42 -6.77
CA GLU A 98 5.53 3.87 -6.83
C GLU A 98 5.86 4.45 -5.45
N HIS A 99 5.28 3.93 -4.36
CA HIS A 99 5.53 4.45 -3.02
C HIS A 99 6.77 3.81 -2.40
N LEU A 100 7.81 4.63 -2.17
CA LEU A 100 9.07 4.22 -1.55
C LEU A 100 8.87 3.48 -0.22
N SER A 101 7.99 4.00 0.64
CA SER A 101 7.72 3.40 1.95
C SER A 101 7.04 2.04 1.86
N LEU A 102 6.24 1.80 0.80
CA LEU A 102 5.59 0.51 0.58
C LEU A 102 6.55 -0.48 -0.10
N LEU A 103 7.37 -0.02 -1.05
CA LEU A 103 8.48 -0.80 -1.62
C LEU A 103 9.43 -1.31 -0.53
N TRP A 104 9.74 -0.44 0.44
CA TRP A 104 10.51 -0.80 1.63
C TRP A 104 9.79 -1.85 2.48
N LEU A 105 8.51 -1.61 2.81
CA LEU A 105 7.73 -2.47 3.69
C LEU A 105 7.51 -3.88 3.11
N THR A 106 7.38 -3.99 1.78
CA THR A 106 7.18 -5.27 1.08
C THR A 106 8.48 -5.95 0.66
N GLY A 107 9.64 -5.33 0.87
CA GLY A 107 10.90 -5.89 0.39
C GLY A 107 10.98 -5.98 -1.14
N LEU A 108 10.41 -4.99 -1.85
CA LEU A 108 10.28 -4.95 -3.31
C LEU A 108 9.33 -6.01 -3.91
N ILE A 109 8.59 -6.76 -3.07
CA ILE A 109 7.56 -7.68 -3.54
C ILE A 109 6.33 -6.88 -3.96
N GLN A 110 5.80 -7.18 -5.14
CA GLN A 110 4.67 -6.47 -5.75
C GLN A 110 3.53 -7.45 -6.06
N PRO A 111 2.62 -7.69 -5.09
CA PRO A 111 1.41 -8.48 -5.33
C PRO A 111 0.49 -7.81 -6.36
N ASP A 112 -0.22 -8.63 -7.12
CA ASP A 112 -1.27 -8.19 -8.03
C ASP A 112 -2.56 -7.86 -7.28
N HIS A 113 -3.38 -6.96 -7.84
CA HIS A 113 -4.65 -6.56 -7.25
C HIS A 113 -5.59 -7.74 -6.97
N ASN A 114 -5.57 -8.80 -7.77
CA ASN A 114 -6.40 -9.99 -7.56
C ASN A 114 -5.98 -10.75 -6.30
N SER A 115 -4.66 -10.90 -6.06
CA SER A 115 -4.15 -11.46 -4.80
C SER A 115 -4.54 -10.61 -3.58
N LEU A 116 -4.43 -9.28 -3.69
CA LEU A 116 -4.82 -8.35 -2.63
C LEU A 116 -6.33 -8.43 -2.34
N TRP A 117 -7.15 -8.47 -3.38
CA TRP A 117 -8.60 -8.59 -3.28
C TRP A 117 -9.02 -9.92 -2.64
N ARG A 118 -8.42 -11.04 -3.06
CA ARG A 118 -8.74 -12.38 -2.53
C ARG A 118 -8.45 -12.44 -1.04
N PHE A 119 -7.28 -11.98 -0.65
CA PHE A 119 -6.90 -11.89 0.75
C PHE A 119 -7.90 -11.07 1.56
N TRP A 120 -8.30 -9.89 1.08
CA TRP A 120 -9.25 -9.05 1.78
C TRP A 120 -10.63 -9.70 1.92
N ARG A 121 -11.17 -10.26 0.82
CA ARG A 121 -12.48 -10.94 0.84
C ARG A 121 -12.47 -12.11 1.83
N ASP A 122 -11.42 -12.94 1.77
CA ASP A 122 -11.37 -14.18 2.54
C ASP A 122 -11.10 -13.90 4.04
N ASN A 123 -10.52 -12.73 4.37
CA ASN A 123 -10.11 -12.35 5.74
C ASN A 123 -10.83 -11.11 6.29
N GLN A 124 -11.95 -10.67 5.69
CA GLN A 124 -12.63 -9.43 6.08
C GLN A 124 -12.98 -9.38 7.58
N ARG A 125 -13.41 -10.51 8.15
CA ARG A 125 -13.72 -10.63 9.60
C ARG A 125 -12.47 -10.47 10.46
N ALA A 126 -11.37 -11.15 10.10
CA ALA A 126 -10.11 -11.06 10.84
C ALA A 126 -9.50 -9.66 10.75
N LEU A 127 -9.59 -9.00 9.59
CA LEU A 127 -9.20 -7.60 9.41
C LEU A 127 -10.00 -6.67 10.32
N ARG A 128 -11.32 -6.85 10.39
CA ARG A 128 -12.19 -6.08 11.28
C ARG A 128 -11.76 -6.20 12.75
N GLU A 129 -11.45 -7.41 13.21
CA GLU A 129 -10.99 -7.64 14.58
C GLU A 129 -9.62 -7.03 14.87
N ILE A 130 -8.65 -7.13 13.94
CA ILE A 130 -7.36 -6.45 14.09
C ILE A 130 -7.54 -4.94 14.21
N PHE A 131 -8.42 -4.34 13.39
CA PHE A 131 -8.69 -2.91 13.49
C PHE A 131 -9.25 -2.52 14.85
N LYS A 132 -10.20 -3.29 15.38
CA LYS A 132 -10.72 -3.08 16.74
C LYS A 132 -9.63 -3.18 17.79
N GLN A 133 -8.80 -4.22 17.73
CA GLN A 133 -7.69 -4.39 18.68
C GLN A 133 -6.67 -3.26 18.58
N THR A 134 -6.34 -2.81 17.37
CA THR A 134 -5.40 -1.70 17.14
C THR A 134 -5.93 -0.40 17.75
N VAL A 135 -7.21 -0.09 17.56
CA VAL A 135 -7.85 1.08 18.18
C VAL A 135 -7.88 0.95 19.70
N GLN A 136 -8.20 -0.23 20.24
CA GLN A 136 -8.17 -0.47 21.69
C GLN A 136 -6.78 -0.32 22.30
N VAL A 137 -5.72 -0.73 21.59
CA VAL A 137 -4.33 -0.52 22.01
C VAL A 137 -3.97 0.97 21.95
N ALA A 138 -4.33 1.66 20.86
CA ALA A 138 -4.08 3.09 20.72
C ALA A 138 -4.78 3.94 21.79
N VAL A 139 -6.03 3.59 22.16
CA VAL A 139 -6.78 4.24 23.24
C VAL A 139 -6.10 3.99 24.60
N ARG A 140 -5.70 2.75 24.89
CA ARG A 140 -5.00 2.41 26.15
C ARG A 140 -3.63 3.07 26.27
N ALA A 141 -2.91 3.24 25.16
CA ALA A 141 -1.62 3.91 25.13
C ALA A 141 -1.72 5.45 25.18
N GLY A 142 -2.92 6.02 25.19
CA GLY A 142 -3.12 7.48 25.12
C GLY A 142 -2.82 8.09 23.75
N CYS A 143 -2.59 7.27 22.72
CA CYS A 143 -2.22 7.67 21.36
C CYS A 143 -3.45 7.92 20.48
N VAL A 144 -4.47 8.61 21.01
CA VAL A 144 -5.78 8.82 20.35
C VAL A 144 -5.65 9.58 19.01
N GLY A 145 -4.58 10.38 18.85
CA GLY A 145 -4.29 11.07 17.59
C GLY A 145 -4.09 10.14 16.38
N LEU A 146 -3.62 8.90 16.57
CA LEU A 146 -3.43 7.92 15.50
C LEU A 146 -4.74 7.21 15.11
N ALA A 147 -5.63 6.94 16.08
CA ALA A 147 -6.95 6.39 15.82
C ALA A 147 -7.83 7.38 15.01
N LEU A 148 -7.68 8.68 15.29
CA LEU A 148 -8.39 9.77 14.61
C LEU A 148 -7.97 9.94 13.14
N GLN A 149 -6.69 9.68 12.82
CA GLN A 149 -6.16 9.84 11.45
C GLN A 149 -6.67 8.74 10.50
N ALA A 150 -6.85 7.52 11.03
CA ALA A 150 -7.19 6.31 10.27
C ALA A 150 -8.71 6.12 10.01
N LEU A 151 -9.57 6.64 10.90
CA LEU A 151 -11.01 6.39 10.89
C LEU A 151 -11.84 7.33 10.00
N ASP A 152 -11.21 8.19 9.20
CA ASP A 152 -11.82 9.30 8.45
C ASP A 152 -11.98 10.56 9.31
N GLY A 153 -11.98 11.73 8.68
CA GLY A 153 -11.86 13.06 9.28
C GLY A 153 -13.01 13.50 10.21
N THR A 154 -13.68 12.57 10.88
CA THR A 154 -14.56 12.85 12.01
C THR A 154 -13.70 13.43 13.13
N LYS A 155 -13.79 14.75 13.30
CA LYS A 155 -13.33 15.42 14.52
C LYS A 155 -14.08 14.83 15.71
N ILE A 156 -13.55 13.75 16.28
CA ILE A 156 -13.77 13.47 17.69
C ILE A 156 -12.89 14.48 18.39
N GLU A 157 -13.50 15.50 18.99
CA GLU A 157 -12.76 16.49 19.76
C GLU A 157 -11.90 15.74 20.77
N ALA A 158 -10.58 15.86 20.59
CA ALA A 158 -9.61 15.43 21.58
C ALA A 158 -9.82 16.34 22.79
N CYS A 159 -10.68 15.92 23.72
CA CYS A 159 -10.85 16.59 24.99
C CYS A 159 -9.59 16.34 25.81
N ALA A 160 -8.60 17.21 25.62
CA ALA A 160 -7.53 17.42 26.57
C ALA A 160 -8.19 17.97 27.85
N ALA A 161 -8.20 17.14 28.89
CA ALA A 161 -8.77 17.36 30.23
C ALA A 161 -10.31 17.29 30.39
N GLY A 162 -10.82 16.08 30.67
CA GLY A 162 -12.19 15.78 31.16
C GLY A 162 -12.31 14.29 31.55
N PRO A 163 -13.22 13.91 32.46
CA PRO A 163 -12.94 13.00 33.59
C PRO A 163 -12.43 11.61 33.18
N SER A 164 -11.52 11.06 34.00
CA SER A 164 -10.88 9.74 33.86
C SER A 164 -11.84 8.53 33.94
N SER A 165 -13.15 8.76 33.90
CA SER A 165 -14.18 7.72 33.98
C SER A 165 -14.84 7.54 32.62
N TRP A 166 -14.31 6.61 31.83
CA TRP A 166 -15.02 6.09 30.67
C TRP A 166 -16.28 5.38 31.17
N SER A 167 -17.47 5.97 30.98
CA SER A 167 -18.71 5.29 31.32
C SER A 167 -18.91 4.11 30.38
N ARG A 168 -19.51 3.02 30.88
CA ARG A 168 -19.81 1.83 30.07
C ARG A 168 -20.60 2.19 28.80
N GLU A 169 -21.60 3.06 28.95
CA GLU A 169 -22.42 3.56 27.85
C GLU A 169 -21.61 4.34 26.81
N TYR A 170 -20.62 5.12 27.24
CA TYR A 170 -19.75 5.85 26.31
C TYR A 170 -18.85 4.89 25.51
N MET A 171 -18.30 3.86 26.17
CA MET A 171 -17.50 2.83 25.49
C MET A 171 -18.33 2.02 24.50
N GLU A 172 -19.58 1.68 24.85
CA GLU A 172 -20.51 0.98 23.96
C GLU A 172 -20.86 1.84 22.73
N LYS A 173 -21.11 3.14 22.91
CA LYS A 173 -21.30 4.09 21.79
C LYS A 173 -20.06 4.22 20.90
N LEU A 174 -18.86 4.22 21.49
CA LEU A 174 -17.63 4.31 20.73
C LEU A 174 -17.40 3.05 19.88
N LEU A 175 -17.71 1.88 20.42
CA LEU A 175 -17.66 0.61 19.70
C LEU A 175 -18.68 0.57 18.56
N SER A 176 -19.91 1.04 18.78
CA SER A 176 -20.92 1.08 17.71
C SER A 176 -20.52 2.03 16.58
N ALA A 177 -20.00 3.21 16.92
CA ALA A 177 -19.49 4.16 15.93
C ALA A 177 -18.30 3.58 15.13
N LEU A 178 -17.42 2.81 15.78
CA LEU A 178 -16.32 2.11 15.13
C LEU A 178 -16.85 1.05 14.14
N ASP A 179 -17.85 0.26 14.55
CA ASP A 179 -18.47 -0.75 13.69
C ASP A 179 -19.16 -0.16 12.46
N GLU A 180 -19.81 1.00 12.62
CA GLU A 180 -20.40 1.77 11.51
C GLU A 180 -19.32 2.31 10.56
N ALA A 181 -18.24 2.89 11.09
CA ALA A 181 -17.13 3.40 10.28
C ALA A 181 -16.42 2.29 9.48
N LEU A 182 -16.27 1.12 10.10
CA LEU A 182 -15.74 -0.08 9.43
C LEU A 182 -16.67 -0.54 8.30
N ALA A 183 -17.98 -0.58 8.55
CA ALA A 183 -18.96 -0.94 7.52
C ALA A 183 -18.95 0.04 6.34
N HIS A 184 -18.90 1.35 6.61
CA HIS A 184 -18.78 2.38 5.58
C HIS A 184 -17.49 2.18 4.75
N THR A 185 -16.37 1.90 5.41
CA THR A 185 -15.09 1.67 4.75
C THR A 185 -15.12 0.43 3.86
N GLU A 186 -15.71 -0.66 4.34
CA GLU A 186 -15.89 -1.90 3.56
C GLU A 186 -16.74 -1.65 2.31
N LEU A 187 -17.82 -0.87 2.42
CA LEU A 187 -18.65 -0.47 1.27
C LEU A 187 -17.88 0.40 0.28
N ALA A 188 -17.09 1.36 0.77
CA ALA A 188 -16.26 2.23 -0.07
C ALA A 188 -15.22 1.42 -0.87
N ILE A 189 -14.58 0.42 -0.26
CA ILE A 189 -13.65 -0.50 -0.95
C ILE A 189 -14.36 -1.20 -2.11
N VAL A 190 -15.57 -1.73 -1.88
CA VAL A 190 -16.35 -2.42 -2.92
C VAL A 190 -16.75 -1.47 -4.06
N GLN A 191 -17.11 -0.22 -3.74
CA GLN A 191 -17.47 0.80 -4.73
C GLN A 191 -16.25 1.24 -5.55
N GLU A 192 -15.10 1.48 -4.91
CA GLU A 192 -13.86 1.85 -5.59
C GLU A 192 -13.35 0.73 -6.49
N GLU A 193 -13.55 -0.54 -6.13
CA GLU A 193 -13.17 -1.66 -7.00
C GLU A 193 -14.02 -1.70 -8.29
N ARG A 194 -15.29 -1.26 -8.20
CA ARG A 194 -16.18 -1.11 -9.35
C ARG A 194 -15.83 0.12 -10.21
N ALA A 195 -15.36 1.20 -9.59
CA ALA A 195 -15.01 2.45 -10.26
C ALA A 195 -13.59 2.36 -10.87
N GLN A 196 -13.49 2.27 -12.19
CA GLN A 196 -12.20 2.24 -12.88
C GLN A 196 -11.57 3.63 -12.96
N PRO A 197 -10.26 3.75 -12.68
CA PRO A 197 -9.37 4.20 -13.75
C PRO A 197 -7.98 3.52 -13.71
N GLY A 198 -7.46 3.16 -14.88
CA GLY A 198 -6.04 2.87 -15.07
C GLY A 198 -5.31 4.14 -15.50
N TYR A 199 -4.13 4.41 -14.94
CA TYR A 199 -3.31 5.54 -15.35
C TYR A 199 -2.77 5.30 -16.77
N ARG A 200 -2.97 6.26 -17.67
CA ARG A 200 -2.38 6.26 -19.02
C ARG A 200 -1.81 7.64 -19.30
N LEU A 201 -0.54 7.69 -19.68
CA LEU A 201 0.06 8.92 -20.18
C LEU A 201 -0.75 9.39 -21.41
N PRO A 202 -1.18 10.66 -21.48
CA PRO A 202 -1.92 11.18 -22.62
C PRO A 202 -1.15 10.91 -23.92
N ALA A 203 -1.86 10.50 -24.98
CA ALA A 203 -1.24 10.01 -26.21
C ALA A 203 -0.24 11.00 -26.83
N GLY A 204 -0.46 12.31 -26.66
CA GLY A 204 0.44 13.35 -27.16
C GLY A 204 1.79 13.46 -26.43
N LEU A 205 1.88 13.02 -25.17
CA LEU A 205 3.12 13.08 -24.38
C LEU A 205 3.92 11.76 -24.44
N ALA A 206 3.26 10.65 -24.74
CA ALA A 206 3.93 9.35 -24.92
C ALA A 206 4.84 9.29 -26.16
N LEU A 207 4.52 10.06 -27.20
CA LEU A 207 5.32 10.14 -28.41
C LEU A 207 6.59 11.00 -28.22
N ALA A 208 6.55 11.99 -27.33
CA ALA A 208 7.66 12.90 -27.07
C ALA A 208 8.76 12.27 -26.20
N SER A 209 8.43 11.27 -25.37
CA SER A 209 9.37 10.62 -24.45
C SER A 209 10.03 9.35 -24.99
N GLY A 210 9.76 8.94 -26.24
CA GLY A 210 10.37 7.75 -26.85
C GLY A 210 9.99 6.41 -26.19
N VAL A 211 9.06 6.41 -25.24
CA VAL A 211 8.59 5.19 -24.55
C VAL A 211 7.47 4.55 -25.38
N ALA A 212 7.86 3.81 -26.42
CA ALA A 212 6.94 2.98 -27.19
C ALA A 212 6.41 1.84 -26.31
N GLY A 213 5.21 2.02 -25.74
CA GLY A 213 4.55 1.02 -24.92
C GLY A 213 4.23 -0.25 -25.70
N THR A 214 5.03 -1.30 -25.50
CA THR A 214 4.71 -2.67 -25.90
C THR A 214 3.63 -3.24 -24.97
N ASN A 215 2.36 -2.95 -25.25
CA ASN A 215 1.29 -3.79 -24.73
C ASN A 215 0.07 -3.76 -25.66
N GLN A 216 0.26 -4.32 -26.87
CA GLN A 216 -0.84 -4.70 -27.73
C GLN A 216 -1.39 -6.03 -27.22
N ARG A 217 -2.54 -5.91 -26.56
CA ARG A 217 -3.55 -6.93 -26.30
C ARG A 217 -3.38 -8.21 -27.12
N ARG A 218 -2.97 -9.30 -26.46
CA ARG A 218 -3.34 -10.66 -26.91
C ARG A 218 -4.84 -10.86 -26.65
N SER A 219 -5.68 -10.31 -27.53
CA SER A 219 -7.10 -10.61 -27.57
C SER A 219 -7.52 -10.80 -29.02
N GLY A 220 -7.67 -12.06 -29.45
CA GLY A 220 -8.38 -12.45 -30.67
C GLY A 220 -7.53 -13.06 -31.77
N ALA A 221 -7.18 -14.35 -31.65
CA ALA A 221 -6.80 -15.17 -32.81
C ALA A 221 -6.95 -16.68 -32.52
N THR A 222 -8.15 -17.13 -32.13
CA THR A 222 -8.48 -18.57 -32.22
C THR A 222 -9.90 -18.72 -32.76
N GLY A 223 -10.03 -18.57 -34.07
CA GLY A 223 -11.27 -18.79 -34.80
C GLY A 223 -11.05 -18.72 -36.30
N ARG A 224 -11.15 -19.89 -36.96
CA ARG A 224 -11.18 -20.14 -38.41
C ARG A 224 -9.84 -20.29 -39.14
N ARG A 225 -9.38 -21.55 -39.25
CA ARG A 225 -9.05 -22.13 -40.56
C ARG A 225 -9.69 -23.51 -40.66
N ARG A 226 -10.73 -23.61 -41.48
CA ARG A 226 -11.36 -24.86 -41.88
C ARG A 226 -10.81 -25.21 -43.27
N ALA A 227 -10.46 -26.49 -43.41
CA ALA A 227 -10.41 -27.28 -44.64
C ALA A 227 -9.28 -27.03 -45.66
N ARG A 228 -8.48 -28.09 -45.89
CA ARG A 228 -8.58 -28.99 -47.06
C ARG A 228 -7.19 -29.29 -47.64
N LEU A 229 -6.82 -30.58 -47.63
CA LEU A 229 -6.00 -31.33 -48.60
C LEU A 229 -5.97 -32.78 -48.04
N LEU A 230 -6.90 -33.64 -48.48
CA LEU A 230 -6.67 -34.72 -49.46
C LEU A 230 -5.66 -35.75 -48.93
N SER A 231 -6.12 -36.87 -48.35
CA SER A 231 -6.33 -38.14 -49.08
C SER A 231 -5.12 -38.54 -49.95
N SER A 232 -4.31 -39.49 -49.50
CA SER A 232 -3.96 -40.71 -50.26
C SER A 232 -2.89 -41.57 -49.55
N ARG A 233 -3.16 -42.89 -49.51
CA ARG A 233 -2.21 -44.03 -49.50
C ARG A 233 -1.37 -44.21 -48.21
N GLY A 234 -1.27 -45.37 -47.57
CA GLY A 234 -1.53 -46.76 -47.97
C GLY A 234 -0.31 -47.59 -47.56
N ALA A 235 -0.48 -48.49 -46.58
CA ALA A 235 0.25 -49.74 -46.31
C ALA A 235 -0.09 -50.17 -44.87
#